data_AF-A0A9P5SBW2-F1
#
_entry.id   AF-A0A9P5SBW2-F1
#
_cell.length_a   1.000
_cell.length_b   1.000
_cell.length_c   1.000
_cell.angle_alpha   90.00
_cell.angle_beta   90.00
_cell.angle_gamma   90.00
#
_symmetry.space_group_name_H-M   'P 1'
#
loop_
_entity.id
_entity.type
_entity.pdbx_description
1 polymer ?
#
loop_
_entity_poly.entity_id
_entity_poly.type
_entity_poly.pdbx_seq_one_letter_code
_entity_poly.pdbx_strand_id
1 'polypeptide(L)'
;MQDTQGDLHRMIAESKAIVSKESCNEPAVDLGIEPEGLKAMTEKTTDDKEKLAVDFEERPTVQQRKSIKAEDTVDLEEHDVVDDEVNSEGRVDWAVYKYYFRSTGYPLLFLFVLVCFAYLGALSGTQVWLQIWGRDNDKINPSHSNQYWILTYLAWILFTSTSWSWPSLRKIINRFAHDFSTIDMQLPFDLVFISLNFMVNIMQIGFCIAATPYFLILMVPLFGCYYYLSAYYLISSREIKRLDSAARSP
;
A
#
# COMPACT_ATOMS: atom_id res chain seq x y z
N MET A 1 -1.89 -55.82 6.23
CA MET A 1 -1.20 -54.51 6.20
C MET A 1 0.32 -54.74 6.29
N GLN A 2 0.91 -55.41 5.31
CA GLN A 2 2.36 -55.71 5.26
C GLN A 2 3.00 -55.35 3.90
N ASP A 3 2.26 -54.72 2.99
CA ASP A 3 2.65 -54.57 1.58
C ASP A 3 3.35 -53.23 1.27
N THR A 4 3.19 -52.20 2.11
CA THR A 4 3.70 -50.84 1.82
C THR A 4 5.19 -50.63 2.10
N GLN A 5 5.83 -51.48 2.92
CA GLN A 5 7.26 -51.32 3.23
C GLN A 5 8.17 -51.89 2.13
N GLY A 6 7.71 -52.91 1.41
CA GLY A 6 8.43 -53.50 0.27
C GLY A 6 8.53 -52.54 -0.91
N ASP A 7 7.45 -51.82 -1.19
CA ASP A 7 7.38 -50.86 -2.29
C ASP A 7 8.28 -49.63 -2.08
N LEU A 8 8.40 -49.13 -0.85
CA LEU A 8 9.26 -47.98 -0.55
C LEU A 8 10.75 -48.29 -0.77
N HIS A 9 11.21 -49.48 -0.37
CA HIS A 9 12.59 -49.90 -0.62
C HIS A 9 12.89 -50.08 -2.11
N ARG A 10 11.90 -50.53 -2.88
CA ARG A 10 12.02 -50.69 -4.34
C ARG A 10 12.14 -49.34 -5.05
N MET A 11 11.35 -48.35 -4.66
CA MET A 11 11.42 -46.99 -5.23
C MET A 11 12.74 -46.28 -4.89
N ILE A 12 13.28 -46.47 -3.68
CA ILE A 12 14.60 -45.90 -3.30
C ILE A 12 15.72 -46.56 -4.12
N ALA A 13 15.66 -47.87 -4.34
CA ALA A 13 16.64 -48.57 -5.18
C ALA A 13 16.60 -48.12 -6.64
N GLU A 14 15.41 -47.90 -7.20
CA GLU A 14 15.24 -47.36 -8.55
C GLU A 14 15.76 -45.92 -8.68
N SER A 15 15.53 -45.05 -7.68
CA SER A 15 16.05 -43.69 -7.69
C SER A 15 17.60 -43.64 -7.68
N LYS A 16 18.26 -44.50 -6.89
CA LYS A 16 19.73 -44.60 -6.86
C LYS A 16 20.29 -45.12 -8.18
N ALA A 17 19.59 -46.04 -8.85
CA ALA A 17 20.01 -46.56 -10.14
C ALA A 17 19.87 -45.52 -11.26
N ILE A 18 18.87 -44.63 -11.19
CA ILE A 18 18.69 -43.53 -12.15
C ILE A 18 19.80 -42.48 -11.98
N VAL A 19 20.11 -42.06 -10.75
CA VAL A 19 21.19 -41.10 -10.47
C VAL A 19 22.57 -41.65 -10.86
N SER A 20 22.80 -42.95 -10.65
CA SER A 20 24.04 -43.61 -11.09
C SER A 20 24.19 -43.65 -12.62
N LYS A 21 23.08 -43.78 -13.36
CA LYS A 21 23.10 -43.73 -14.83
C LYS A 21 23.30 -42.32 -15.40
N GLU A 22 22.81 -41.28 -14.73
CA GLU A 22 23.07 -39.88 -15.11
C GLU A 22 24.55 -39.50 -14.91
N SER A 23 25.21 -40.02 -13.86
CA SER A 23 26.63 -39.76 -13.60
C SER A 23 27.58 -40.37 -14.65
N CYS A 24 27.14 -41.32 -15.47
CA CYS A 24 27.98 -42.01 -16.45
C CYS A 24 27.92 -41.43 -17.87
N ASN A 25 27.21 -40.32 -18.10
CA ASN A 25 26.98 -39.83 -19.47
C ASN A 25 27.40 -38.36 -19.72
N GLU A 26 28.44 -37.89 -19.02
CA GLU A 26 29.17 -36.70 -19.42
C GLU A 26 30.31 -37.07 -20.39
N PRO A 27 30.37 -36.50 -21.61
CA PRO A 27 31.51 -36.72 -22.49
C PRO A 27 32.75 -36.01 -21.93
N ALA A 28 33.85 -36.75 -21.80
CA ALA A 28 35.16 -36.24 -21.43
C ALA A 28 35.62 -35.16 -22.42
N VAL A 29 35.65 -33.91 -21.97
CA VAL A 29 36.32 -32.81 -22.67
C VAL A 29 37.80 -32.90 -22.33
N ASP A 30 38.59 -33.32 -23.33
CA ASP A 30 40.05 -33.37 -23.32
C ASP A 30 40.63 -31.96 -23.24
N LEU A 31 40.98 -31.51 -22.03
CA LEU A 31 41.85 -30.37 -21.82
C LEU A 31 43.22 -30.93 -21.44
N GLY A 32 44.14 -30.89 -22.40
CA GLY A 32 45.54 -31.27 -22.22
C GLY A 32 46.19 -30.47 -21.10
N ILE A 33 46.22 -31.06 -19.90
CA ILE A 33 46.88 -30.49 -18.72
C ILE A 33 48.09 -31.34 -18.37
N GLU A 34 49.23 -30.65 -18.36
CA GLU A 34 50.59 -31.08 -18.05
C GLU A 34 50.70 -31.83 -16.69
N PRO A 35 51.55 -32.86 -16.54
CA PRO A 35 51.62 -33.73 -15.36
C PRO A 35 52.07 -33.06 -14.03
N GLU A 36 52.37 -31.76 -14.02
CA GLU A 36 52.73 -31.03 -12.81
C GLU A 36 51.52 -30.65 -11.93
N GLY A 37 50.33 -30.48 -12.52
CA GLY A 37 49.13 -30.10 -11.77
C GLY A 37 48.59 -31.18 -10.83
N LEU A 38 48.86 -32.46 -11.13
CA LEU A 38 48.36 -33.59 -10.33
C LEU A 38 49.11 -33.75 -8.99
N LYS A 39 50.38 -33.32 -8.92
CA LYS A 39 51.17 -33.32 -7.68
C LYS A 39 50.73 -32.21 -6.72
N ALA A 40 50.42 -31.02 -7.24
CA ALA A 40 49.90 -29.92 -6.43
C ALA A 40 48.51 -30.22 -5.85
N MET A 41 47.67 -30.98 -6.59
CA MET A 41 46.31 -31.32 -6.15
C MET A 41 46.29 -32.43 -5.07
N THR A 42 47.28 -33.33 -5.09
CA THR A 42 47.43 -34.39 -4.07
C THR A 42 48.04 -33.86 -2.78
N GLU A 43 48.95 -32.89 -2.85
CA GLU A 43 49.53 -32.21 -1.68
C GLU A 43 48.48 -31.39 -0.93
N LYS A 44 47.64 -30.63 -1.65
CA LYS A 44 46.56 -29.83 -1.05
C LYS A 44 45.48 -30.68 -0.37
N THR A 45 45.13 -31.84 -0.96
CA THR A 45 44.13 -32.76 -0.37
C THR A 45 44.64 -33.42 0.92
N THR A 46 45.97 -33.54 1.09
CA THR A 46 46.57 -34.15 2.28
C THR A 46 46.59 -33.14 3.45
N ASP A 47 46.92 -31.88 3.17
CA ASP A 47 46.89 -30.78 4.15
C ASP A 47 45.45 -30.48 4.64
N ASP A 48 44.47 -30.56 3.74
CA ASP A 48 43.05 -30.36 4.09
C ASP A 48 42.52 -31.51 4.96
N LYS A 49 42.96 -32.76 4.72
CA LYS A 49 42.60 -33.92 5.55
C LYS A 49 43.28 -33.90 6.92
N GLU A 50 44.50 -33.39 7.01
CA GLU A 50 45.23 -33.24 8.26
C GLU A 50 44.62 -32.13 9.13
N LYS A 51 44.23 -30.99 8.54
CA LYS A 51 43.44 -29.95 9.25
C LYS A 51 42.08 -30.44 9.74
N LEU A 52 41.36 -31.21 8.94
CA LEU A 52 40.07 -31.81 9.33
C LEU A 52 40.22 -32.88 10.42
N ALA A 53 41.35 -33.59 10.47
CA ALA A 53 41.65 -34.53 11.54
C ALA A 53 42.00 -33.81 12.87
N VAL A 54 42.73 -32.70 12.78
CA VAL A 54 43.05 -31.84 13.95
C VAL A 54 41.80 -31.20 14.54
N ASP A 55 40.85 -30.73 13.72
CA ASP A 55 39.58 -30.15 14.19
C ASP A 55 38.65 -31.17 14.88
N PHE A 56 38.81 -32.47 14.62
CA PHE A 56 37.95 -33.49 15.20
C PHE A 56 38.42 -34.01 16.57
N GLU A 57 39.67 -33.72 16.95
CA GLU A 57 40.29 -34.22 18.18
C GLU A 57 40.14 -33.23 19.37
N GLU A 58 39.88 -31.94 19.12
CA GLU A 58 39.57 -30.95 20.17
C GLU A 58 38.07 -30.89 20.50
N ARG A 59 37.54 -31.94 21.14
CA ARG A 59 36.21 -31.89 21.76
C ARG A 59 36.33 -31.36 23.21
N PRO A 60 35.82 -30.17 23.56
CA PRO A 60 36.00 -29.61 24.89
C PRO A 60 35.30 -30.45 25.96
N THR A 61 35.95 -30.61 27.11
CA THR A 61 35.45 -31.40 28.24
C THR A 61 34.22 -30.76 28.89
N VAL A 62 33.35 -31.58 29.48
CA VAL A 62 32.03 -31.20 30.04
C VAL A 62 32.11 -30.06 31.09
N GLN A 63 33.24 -29.88 31.76
CA GLN A 63 33.46 -28.77 32.71
C GLN A 63 33.70 -27.43 32.02
N GLN A 64 34.43 -27.40 30.91
CA GLN A 64 34.73 -26.19 30.15
C GLN A 64 33.49 -25.67 29.39
N ARG A 65 32.57 -26.58 29.02
CA ARG A 65 31.27 -26.22 28.46
C ARG A 65 30.35 -25.51 29.47
N LYS A 66 30.55 -25.71 30.78
CA LYS A 66 29.76 -25.05 31.84
C LYS A 66 30.24 -23.63 32.12
N SER A 67 31.55 -23.36 32.04
CA SER A 67 32.08 -22.01 32.20
C SER A 67 31.75 -21.12 31.00
N ILE A 68 31.82 -21.64 29.77
CA ILE A 68 31.41 -20.90 28.56
C ILE A 68 29.92 -20.52 28.64
N LYS A 69 29.07 -21.43 29.12
CA LYS A 69 27.63 -21.19 29.23
C LYS A 69 27.24 -20.22 30.36
N ALA A 70 28.11 -20.03 31.36
CA ALA A 70 27.86 -19.16 32.51
C ALA A 70 28.31 -17.70 32.28
N GLU A 71 29.20 -17.47 31.31
CA GLU A 71 29.65 -16.12 30.95
C GLU A 71 28.84 -15.55 29.77
N ASP A 72 28.36 -16.39 28.85
CA ASP A 72 27.42 -15.98 27.79
C ASP A 72 25.96 -15.75 28.26
N THR A 73 25.66 -15.97 29.55
CA THR A 73 24.30 -15.81 30.10
C THR A 73 24.05 -14.45 30.76
N VAL A 74 24.95 -13.47 30.62
CA VAL A 74 24.78 -12.14 31.22
C VAL A 74 24.25 -11.07 30.24
N ASP A 75 24.35 -11.22 28.92
CA ASP A 75 23.91 -10.19 27.96
C ASP A 75 23.02 -10.72 26.83
N LEU A 76 22.05 -11.56 27.17
CA LEU A 76 20.83 -11.65 26.37
C LEU A 76 19.70 -11.05 27.19
N GLU A 77 19.73 -9.71 27.29
CA GLU A 77 18.47 -8.99 27.25
C GLU A 77 17.71 -9.55 26.05
N GLU A 78 16.67 -10.33 26.35
CA GLU A 78 15.53 -10.50 25.47
C GLU A 78 15.09 -9.08 25.12
N HIS A 79 15.68 -8.55 24.04
CA HIS A 79 15.14 -7.38 23.39
C HIS A 79 13.73 -7.81 23.03
N ASP A 80 12.80 -7.28 23.79
CA ASP A 80 11.38 -7.38 23.61
C ASP A 80 11.04 -6.67 22.29
N VAL A 81 11.37 -7.31 21.17
CA VAL A 81 11.07 -6.83 19.81
C VAL A 81 9.57 -7.00 19.53
N VAL A 82 8.81 -7.62 20.43
CA VAL A 82 7.37 -7.86 20.24
C VAL A 82 6.53 -6.72 20.81
N ASP A 83 6.99 -6.01 21.84
CA ASP A 83 6.23 -4.88 22.42
C ASP A 83 6.40 -3.53 21.69
N ASP A 84 7.46 -3.37 20.88
CA ASP A 84 7.66 -2.13 20.10
C ASP A 84 6.79 -2.05 18.83
N GLU A 85 6.30 -3.19 18.32
CA GLU A 85 5.43 -3.20 17.14
C GLU A 85 3.98 -2.79 17.48
N VAL A 86 3.58 -2.94 18.76
CA VAL A 86 2.23 -2.64 19.26
C VAL A 86 2.04 -1.17 19.70
N ASN A 87 3.14 -0.45 19.98
CA ASN A 87 3.04 0.92 20.52
C ASN A 87 3.12 2.05 19.45
N SER A 88 3.11 1.69 18.16
CA SER A 88 3.09 2.66 17.06
C SER A 88 1.66 3.05 16.61
N GLU A 89 0.62 2.72 17.37
CA GLU A 89 -0.77 3.18 17.16
C GLU A 89 -1.00 4.66 17.52
N GLY A 90 0.09 5.43 17.67
CA GLY A 90 0.09 6.87 17.88
C GLY A 90 -0.25 7.66 16.62
N ARG A 91 -0.81 8.86 16.81
CA ARG A 91 -1.14 9.83 15.74
C ARG A 91 0.01 9.94 14.73
N VAL A 92 -0.24 9.60 13.47
CA VAL A 92 0.76 9.67 12.38
C VAL A 92 1.40 11.06 12.36
N ASP A 93 2.73 11.09 12.43
CA ASP A 93 3.50 12.33 12.46
C ASP A 93 3.35 13.12 11.13
N TRP A 94 3.25 14.44 11.24
CA TRP A 94 3.13 15.35 10.10
C TRP A 94 4.34 15.29 9.15
N ALA A 95 5.49 14.84 9.66
CA ALA A 95 6.68 14.59 8.86
C ALA A 95 6.42 13.59 7.72
N VAL A 96 5.61 12.55 7.97
CA VAL A 96 5.27 11.53 6.96
C VAL A 96 4.45 12.15 5.84
N TYR A 97 3.41 12.92 6.18
CA TYR A 97 2.61 13.65 5.18
C TYR A 97 3.47 14.61 4.36
N LYS A 98 4.38 15.35 5.02
CA LYS A 98 5.29 16.28 4.33
C LYS A 98 6.24 15.55 3.38
N TYR A 99 6.72 14.36 3.74
CA TYR A 99 7.54 13.53 2.86
C TYR A 99 6.77 13.06 1.61
N TYR A 100 5.51 12.63 1.78
CA TYR A 100 4.64 12.30 0.65
C TYR A 100 4.44 13.49 -0.30
N PHE A 101 4.08 14.66 0.24
CA PHE A 101 3.88 15.87 -0.59
C PHE A 101 5.16 16.35 -1.28
N ARG A 102 6.32 16.19 -0.63
CA ARG A 102 7.62 16.52 -1.23
C ARG A 102 8.02 15.55 -2.33
N SER A 103 7.64 14.27 -2.21
CA SER A 103 7.90 13.23 -3.22
C SER A 103 7.00 13.37 -4.45
N THR A 104 5.74 13.76 -4.29
CA THR A 104 4.82 14.03 -5.41
C THR A 104 5.22 15.27 -6.23
N GLY A 105 5.89 16.23 -5.58
CA GLY A 105 6.33 17.47 -6.19
C GLY A 105 5.25 18.57 -6.19
N TYR A 106 5.64 19.77 -5.76
CA TYR A 106 4.74 20.93 -5.67
C TYR A 106 4.07 21.37 -6.99
N PRO A 107 4.72 21.37 -8.18
CA PRO A 107 4.06 21.83 -9.40
C PRO A 107 2.93 20.89 -9.85
N LEU A 108 3.09 19.59 -9.65
CA LEU A 108 2.05 18.60 -9.98
C LEU A 108 0.87 18.72 -9.02
N LEU A 109 1.14 18.94 -7.74
CA LEU A 109 0.10 19.19 -6.74
C LEU A 109 -0.67 20.49 -7.03
N PHE A 110 0.02 21.56 -7.42
CA PHE A 110 -0.64 22.80 -7.80
C PHE A 110 -1.53 22.61 -9.03
N LEU A 111 -1.04 21.93 -10.06
CA LEU A 111 -1.82 21.59 -11.24
C LEU A 111 -3.05 20.74 -10.88
N PHE A 112 -2.87 19.74 -10.01
CA PHE A 112 -3.97 18.90 -9.52
C PHE A 112 -5.05 19.73 -8.83
N VAL A 113 -4.66 20.58 -7.87
CA VAL A 113 -5.60 21.47 -7.16
C VAL A 113 -6.33 22.41 -8.13
N LEU A 114 -5.61 22.99 -9.11
CA LEU A 114 -6.21 23.87 -10.12
C LEU A 114 -7.23 23.12 -10.98
N VAL A 115 -6.89 21.93 -11.47
CA VAL A 115 -7.79 21.07 -12.25
C VAL A 115 -9.01 20.67 -11.43
N CYS A 116 -8.82 20.29 -10.16
CA CYS A 116 -9.92 19.98 -9.25
C CYS A 116 -10.82 21.19 -9.02
N PHE A 117 -10.28 22.38 -8.78
CA PHE A 117 -11.09 23.59 -8.63
C PHE A 117 -11.88 23.93 -9.90
N ALA A 118 -11.27 23.79 -11.07
CA ALA A 118 -11.95 24.00 -12.35
C ALA A 118 -13.09 22.97 -12.55
N TYR A 119 -12.83 21.70 -12.25
CA TYR A 119 -13.83 20.64 -12.33
C TYR A 119 -14.99 20.86 -11.36
N LEU A 120 -14.71 21.10 -10.08
CA LEU A 120 -15.73 21.33 -9.06
C LEU A 120 -16.50 22.65 -9.29
N GLY A 121 -15.81 23.67 -9.79
CA GLY A 121 -16.42 24.92 -10.22
C GLY A 121 -17.38 24.71 -11.38
N ALA A 122 -17.02 23.88 -12.36
CA ALA A 122 -17.93 23.52 -13.46
C ALA A 122 -19.17 22.76 -12.97
N LEU A 123 -19.00 21.84 -12.01
CA LEU A 123 -20.13 21.14 -11.39
C LEU A 123 -21.06 22.12 -10.65
N SER A 124 -20.49 23.02 -9.85
CA SER A 124 -21.24 24.05 -9.11
C SER A 124 -21.88 25.10 -10.01
N GLY A 125 -21.27 25.38 -11.17
CA GLY A 125 -21.78 26.30 -12.19
C GLY A 125 -23.17 25.92 -12.69
N THR A 126 -23.50 24.63 -12.68
CA THR A 126 -24.84 24.11 -12.96
C THR A 126 -25.91 24.74 -12.05
N GLN A 127 -25.61 24.88 -10.75
CA GLN A 127 -26.53 25.45 -9.78
C GLN A 127 -26.68 26.97 -9.96
N VAL A 128 -25.56 27.66 -10.23
CA VAL A 128 -25.56 29.10 -10.52
C VAL A 128 -26.35 29.39 -11.80
N TRP A 129 -26.19 28.56 -12.83
CA TRP A 129 -26.91 28.67 -14.10
C TRP A 129 -28.42 28.61 -13.90
N LEU A 130 -28.91 27.62 -13.13
CA LEU A 130 -30.33 27.48 -12.81
C LEU A 130 -30.88 28.71 -12.06
N GLN A 131 -30.09 29.33 -11.18
CA GLN A 131 -30.51 30.54 -10.47
C GLN A 131 -30.65 31.75 -11.41
N ILE A 132 -29.73 31.92 -12.36
CA ILE A 132 -29.81 33.03 -13.33
C ILE A 132 -30.99 32.82 -14.27
N TRP A 133 -31.16 31.60 -14.77
CA TRP A 133 -32.32 31.25 -15.59
C TRP A 133 -33.63 31.49 -14.84
N GLY A 134 -33.73 31.04 -13.58
CA GLY A 134 -34.90 31.29 -12.73
C GLY A 134 -35.21 32.78 -12.59
N ARG A 135 -34.19 33.59 -12.29
CA ARG A 135 -34.33 35.06 -12.17
C ARG A 135 -34.77 35.72 -13.47
N ASP A 136 -34.34 35.19 -14.61
CA ASP A 136 -34.72 35.73 -15.93
C ASP A 136 -36.15 35.34 -16.33
N ASN A 137 -36.64 34.18 -15.87
CA ASN A 137 -38.04 33.77 -16.09
C ASN A 137 -39.03 34.63 -15.28
N ASP A 138 -38.62 35.16 -14.13
CA ASP A 138 -39.45 36.02 -13.28
C ASP A 138 -39.58 37.46 -13.82
N LYS A 139 -38.77 37.84 -14.82
CA LYS A 139 -38.85 39.16 -15.43
C LYS A 139 -40.06 39.23 -16.38
N ILE A 140 -40.80 40.34 -16.28
CA ILE A 140 -41.95 40.63 -17.17
C ILE A 140 -41.53 40.64 -18.65
N ASN A 141 -40.31 41.07 -18.95
CA ASN A 141 -39.68 40.99 -20.28
C ASN A 141 -38.39 40.14 -20.18
N PRO A 142 -38.46 38.83 -20.45
CA PRO A 142 -37.29 37.96 -20.43
C PRO A 142 -36.28 38.36 -21.52
N SER A 143 -34.99 38.37 -21.18
CA SER A 143 -33.92 38.71 -22.14
C SER A 143 -33.71 37.63 -23.22
N HIS A 144 -34.01 36.37 -22.89
CA HIS A 144 -33.85 35.23 -23.80
C HIS A 144 -35.05 34.29 -23.71
N SER A 145 -35.33 33.59 -24.81
CA SER A 145 -36.35 32.53 -24.85
C SER A 145 -35.93 31.33 -23.99
N ASN A 146 -36.90 30.64 -23.39
CA ASN A 146 -36.67 29.42 -22.59
C ASN A 146 -35.89 28.33 -23.34
N GLN A 147 -36.05 28.27 -24.66
CA GLN A 147 -35.32 27.31 -25.50
C GLN A 147 -33.81 27.53 -25.44
N TYR A 148 -33.35 28.79 -25.41
CA TYR A 148 -31.94 29.11 -25.29
C TYR A 148 -31.36 28.58 -23.98
N TRP A 149 -32.05 28.83 -22.86
CA TRP A 149 -31.65 28.37 -21.53
C TRP A 149 -31.60 26.85 -21.41
N ILE A 150 -32.59 26.16 -21.98
CA ILE A 150 -32.65 24.69 -21.97
C ILE A 150 -31.54 24.09 -22.83
N LEU A 151 -31.32 24.60 -24.04
CA LEU A 151 -30.31 24.05 -24.96
C LEU A 151 -28.88 24.27 -24.45
N THR A 152 -28.59 25.45 -23.90
CA THR A 152 -27.30 25.75 -23.26
C THR A 152 -27.05 24.90 -22.02
N TYR A 153 -28.07 24.70 -21.19
CA TYR A 153 -27.99 23.81 -20.04
C TYR A 153 -27.78 22.34 -20.43
N LEU A 154 -28.50 21.85 -21.44
CA LEU A 154 -28.31 20.51 -21.98
C LEU A 154 -26.92 20.32 -22.58
N ALA A 155 -26.40 21.31 -23.32
CA ALA A 155 -25.03 21.27 -23.84
C ALA A 155 -24.00 21.21 -22.70
N TRP A 156 -24.19 21.98 -21.62
CA TRP A 156 -23.34 21.94 -20.44
C TRP A 156 -23.37 20.58 -19.74
N ILE A 157 -24.56 20.02 -19.50
CA ILE A 157 -24.72 18.68 -18.91
C ILE A 157 -24.06 17.63 -19.78
N LEU A 158 -24.24 17.69 -21.10
CA LEU A 158 -23.61 16.73 -22.00
C LEU A 158 -22.09 16.86 -21.94
N PHE A 159 -21.54 18.08 -21.89
CA PHE A 159 -20.10 18.30 -21.74
C PHE A 159 -19.55 17.74 -20.41
N THR A 160 -20.19 18.02 -19.29
CA THR A 160 -19.74 17.55 -17.96
C THR A 160 -19.99 16.05 -17.76
N SER A 161 -21.13 15.53 -18.20
CA SER A 161 -21.48 14.10 -18.05
C SER A 161 -20.65 13.21 -18.98
N THR A 162 -20.34 13.70 -20.19
CA THR A 162 -19.43 12.99 -21.10
C THR A 162 -18.00 12.97 -20.57
N SER A 163 -17.61 13.99 -19.78
CA SER A 163 -16.30 14.03 -19.11
C SER A 163 -16.07 12.89 -18.11
N TRP A 164 -17.12 12.34 -17.49
CA TRP A 164 -17.02 11.13 -16.64
C TRP A 164 -17.23 9.84 -17.45
N SER A 165 -17.87 9.95 -18.62
CA SER A 165 -18.24 8.84 -19.48
C SER A 165 -17.27 8.62 -20.65
N TRP A 166 -15.98 8.92 -20.52
CA TRP A 166 -14.99 8.48 -21.50
C TRP A 166 -14.72 6.97 -21.34
N PRO A 167 -15.02 6.12 -22.35
CA PRO A 167 -14.71 4.69 -22.27
C PRO A 167 -13.22 4.41 -22.06
N SER A 168 -12.35 5.31 -22.54
CA SER A 168 -10.90 5.27 -22.34
C SER A 168 -10.53 5.52 -20.89
N LEU A 169 -11.08 6.55 -20.22
CA LEU A 169 -10.80 6.82 -18.81
C LEU A 169 -11.31 5.69 -17.90
N ARG A 170 -12.49 5.13 -18.16
CA ARG A 170 -13.00 3.99 -17.38
C ARG A 170 -12.16 2.72 -17.54
N LYS A 171 -11.66 2.45 -18.75
CA LYS A 171 -10.73 1.33 -18.98
C LYS A 171 -9.39 1.56 -18.30
N ILE A 172 -8.90 2.79 -18.33
CA ILE A 172 -7.67 3.21 -17.66
C ILE A 172 -7.84 3.10 -16.15
N ILE A 173 -8.94 3.60 -15.57
CA ILE A 173 -9.26 3.46 -14.13
C ILE A 173 -9.47 2.00 -13.75
N ASN A 174 -10.10 1.17 -14.59
CA ASN A 174 -10.30 -0.25 -14.27
C ASN A 174 -8.99 -1.04 -14.32
N ARG A 175 -8.09 -0.71 -15.24
CA ARG A 175 -6.76 -1.32 -15.35
C ARG A 175 -5.82 -0.81 -14.27
N PHE A 176 -5.83 0.50 -14.01
CA PHE A 176 -5.15 1.07 -12.85
C PHE A 176 -5.74 0.51 -11.55
N ALA A 177 -7.05 0.34 -11.38
CA ALA A 177 -7.61 -0.24 -10.15
C ALA A 177 -7.07 -1.65 -9.87
N HIS A 178 -6.85 -2.45 -10.91
CA HIS A 178 -6.22 -3.76 -10.80
C HIS A 178 -4.70 -3.66 -10.53
N ASP A 179 -4.00 -2.77 -11.23
CA ASP A 179 -2.56 -2.54 -11.02
C ASP A 179 -2.28 -1.87 -9.66
N PHE A 180 -3.25 -1.12 -9.13
CA PHE A 180 -3.24 -0.45 -7.82
C PHE A 180 -3.73 -1.37 -6.70
N SER A 181 -4.50 -2.43 -6.94
CA SER A 181 -4.86 -3.38 -5.86
C SER A 181 -3.69 -4.28 -5.46
N THR A 182 -2.62 -4.28 -6.26
CA THR A 182 -1.39 -5.06 -6.02
C THR A 182 -0.37 -4.27 -5.20
N ILE A 183 -0.58 -2.96 -5.00
CA ILE A 183 0.25 -2.06 -4.20
C ILE A 183 -0.65 -1.53 -3.08
N ASP A 184 -0.21 -1.44 -1.82
CA ASP A 184 -1.02 -0.90 -0.71
C ASP A 184 -1.38 0.58 -0.91
N MET A 185 -2.39 0.83 -1.74
CA MET A 185 -2.76 2.14 -2.30
C MET A 185 -4.08 2.68 -1.75
N GLN A 186 -4.62 2.05 -0.71
CA GLN A 186 -5.85 2.53 -0.09
C GLN A 186 -5.67 3.92 0.54
N LEU A 187 -4.52 4.17 1.15
CA LEU A 187 -4.20 5.46 1.77
C LEU A 187 -4.16 6.65 0.78
N PRO A 188 -3.46 6.58 -0.37
CA PRO A 188 -3.49 7.67 -1.35
C PRO A 188 -4.86 7.84 -2.02
N PHE A 189 -5.61 6.76 -2.25
CA PHE A 189 -6.98 6.85 -2.78
C PHE A 189 -7.92 7.56 -1.80
N ASP A 190 -7.90 7.15 -0.53
CA ASP A 190 -8.69 7.77 0.53
C ASP A 190 -8.29 9.24 0.72
N LEU A 191 -7.00 9.57 0.61
CA LEU A 191 -6.51 10.95 0.69
C LEU A 191 -7.06 11.81 -0.45
N VAL A 192 -7.02 11.31 -1.70
CA VAL A 192 -7.62 12.01 -2.85
C VAL A 192 -9.12 12.18 -2.66
N PHE A 193 -9.82 11.14 -2.23
CA PHE A 193 -11.26 11.20 -1.99
C PHE A 193 -11.61 12.22 -0.89
N ILE A 194 -10.93 12.19 0.25
CA ILE A 194 -11.13 13.16 1.34
C ILE A 194 -10.81 14.58 0.86
N SER A 195 -9.75 14.77 0.06
CA SER A 195 -9.37 16.08 -0.47
C SER A 195 -10.44 16.67 -1.41
N LEU A 196 -11.03 15.86 -2.29
CA LEU A 196 -12.12 16.29 -3.18
C LEU A 196 -13.37 16.64 -2.40
N ASN A 197 -13.75 15.81 -1.41
CA ASN A 197 -14.89 16.09 -0.54
C ASN A 197 -14.69 17.38 0.27
N PHE A 198 -13.48 17.63 0.76
CA PHE A 198 -13.14 18.85 1.46
C PHE A 198 -13.28 20.09 0.56
N MET A 199 -12.76 20.02 -0.67
CA MET A 199 -12.91 21.11 -1.65
C MET A 199 -14.38 21.38 -1.99
N VAL A 200 -15.20 20.35 -2.22
CA VAL A 200 -16.65 20.49 -2.47
C VAL A 200 -17.35 21.16 -1.29
N ASN A 201 -17.06 20.73 -0.06
CA ASN A 201 -17.68 21.32 1.13
C ASN A 201 -17.35 22.80 1.29
N ILE A 202 -16.11 23.22 1.03
CA ILE A 202 -15.72 24.64 1.05
C ILE A 202 -16.51 25.44 0.02
N MET A 203 -16.58 24.96 -1.22
CA MET A 203 -17.31 25.64 -2.29
C MET A 203 -18.81 25.72 -1.98
N GLN A 204 -19.40 24.66 -1.42
CA GLN A 204 -20.80 24.62 -1.04
C GLN A 204 -21.12 25.57 0.12
N ILE A 205 -20.28 25.63 1.15
CA ILE A 205 -20.44 26.58 2.25
C ILE A 205 -20.35 28.02 1.73
N GLY A 206 -19.38 28.30 0.85
CA GLY A 206 -19.24 29.62 0.22
C GLY A 206 -20.49 30.02 -0.57
N PHE A 207 -21.05 29.08 -1.35
CA PHE A 207 -22.30 29.29 -2.07
C PHE A 207 -23.49 29.56 -1.13
N CYS A 208 -23.63 28.79 -0.04
CA CYS A 208 -24.69 28.99 0.95
C CYS A 208 -24.60 30.37 1.61
N ILE A 209 -23.40 30.85 1.94
CA ILE A 209 -23.20 32.19 2.53
C ILE A 209 -23.58 33.29 1.53
N ALA A 210 -23.18 33.14 0.26
CA ALA A 210 -23.51 34.10 -0.80
C ALA A 210 -25.02 34.17 -1.08
N ALA A 211 -25.71 33.03 -1.04
CA ALA A 211 -27.14 32.96 -1.28
C ALA A 211 -27.99 33.38 -0.05
N THR A 212 -27.53 33.08 1.16
CA THR A 212 -28.30 33.32 2.40
C THR A 212 -27.36 33.58 3.58
N PRO A 213 -26.97 34.84 3.84
CA PRO A 213 -25.96 35.16 4.86
C PRO A 213 -26.41 34.79 6.28
N TYR A 214 -27.72 34.84 6.56
CA TYR A 214 -28.30 34.47 7.85
C TYR A 214 -28.15 32.97 8.19
N PHE A 215 -27.90 32.12 7.20
CA PHE A 215 -27.69 30.69 7.39
C PHE A 215 -26.48 30.37 8.28
N LEU A 216 -25.53 31.31 8.41
CA LEU A 216 -24.34 31.16 9.23
C LEU A 216 -24.66 30.99 10.73
N ILE A 217 -25.74 31.62 11.21
CA ILE A 217 -26.18 31.51 12.62
C ILE A 217 -26.56 30.07 12.95
N LEU A 218 -27.21 29.36 12.01
CA LEU A 218 -27.60 27.95 12.17
C LEU A 218 -26.39 27.01 11.99
N MET A 219 -25.43 27.37 11.14
CA MET A 219 -24.24 26.56 10.89
C MET A 219 -23.32 26.44 12.11
N VAL A 220 -23.16 27.50 12.91
CA VAL A 220 -22.29 27.49 14.10
C VAL A 220 -22.63 26.36 15.10
N PRO A 221 -23.88 26.22 15.61
CA PRO A 221 -24.22 25.12 16.52
C PRO A 221 -24.17 23.75 15.83
N LEU A 222 -24.48 23.67 14.53
CA LEU A 222 -24.39 22.43 13.76
C LEU A 222 -22.94 21.94 13.64
N PHE A 223 -22.00 22.84 13.34
CA PHE A 223 -20.58 22.54 13.34
C PHE A 223 -20.11 22.09 14.71
N GLY A 224 -20.51 22.78 15.78
CA GLY A 224 -20.18 22.36 17.16
C GLY A 224 -20.66 20.94 17.47
N CYS A 225 -21.91 20.62 17.12
CA CYS A 225 -22.48 19.28 17.27
C CYS A 225 -21.71 18.24 16.43
N TYR A 226 -21.44 18.55 15.16
CA TYR A 226 -20.65 17.69 14.27
C TYR A 226 -19.25 17.44 14.83
N TYR A 227 -18.56 18.47 15.31
CA TYR A 227 -17.24 18.34 15.91
C TYR A 227 -17.28 17.43 17.15
N TYR A 228 -18.26 17.62 18.04
CA TYR A 228 -18.44 16.77 19.20
C TYR A 228 -18.69 15.29 18.82
N LEU A 229 -19.62 15.05 17.89
CA LEU A 229 -19.92 13.71 17.40
C LEU A 229 -18.72 13.07 16.70
N SER A 230 -17.98 13.83 15.89
CA SER A 230 -16.79 13.36 15.19
C SER A 230 -15.67 13.00 16.16
N ALA A 231 -15.47 13.80 17.22
CA ALA A 231 -14.48 13.51 18.25
C ALA A 231 -14.84 12.22 19.00
N TYR A 232 -16.12 12.08 19.39
CA TYR A 232 -16.62 10.87 20.05
C TYR A 232 -16.49 9.63 19.16
N TYR A 233 -16.88 9.74 17.89
CA TYR A 233 -16.76 8.67 16.90
C TYR A 233 -15.31 8.25 16.68
N LEU A 234 -14.37 9.20 16.58
CA LEU A 234 -12.96 8.90 16.35
C LEU A 234 -12.33 8.15 17.54
N ILE A 235 -12.70 8.49 18.77
CA ILE A 235 -12.22 7.77 19.96
C ILE A 235 -12.77 6.34 19.94
N SER A 236 -14.09 6.19 19.80
CA SER A 236 -14.74 4.87 19.79
C SER A 236 -14.26 3.97 18.63
N SER A 237 -14.10 4.52 17.43
CA SER A 237 -13.61 3.77 16.26
C SER A 237 -12.20 3.24 16.46
N ARG A 238 -11.32 4.01 17.12
CA ARG A 238 -9.96 3.57 17.44
C ARG A 238 -9.99 2.42 18.45
N GLU A 239 -10.80 2.52 19.50
CA GLU A 239 -10.93 1.45 20.49
C GLU A 239 -11.47 0.16 19.88
N ILE A 240 -12.49 0.23 19.02
CA ILE A 240 -13.04 -0.94 18.33
C ILE A 240 -11.98 -1.59 17.45
N LYS A 241 -11.22 -0.81 16.68
CA LYS A 241 -10.14 -1.34 15.84
C LYS A 241 -9.04 -2.01 16.66
N ARG A 242 -8.67 -1.40 17.80
CA ARG A 242 -7.71 -1.98 18.74
C ARG A 242 -8.21 -3.31 19.32
N LEU A 243 -9.49 -3.38 19.69
CA LEU A 243 -10.11 -4.61 20.22
C LEU A 243 -10.21 -5.72 19.16
N ASP A 244 -10.52 -5.39 17.91
CA ASP A 244 -10.53 -6.36 16.79
C ASP A 244 -9.12 -6.88 16.49
N SER A 245 -8.09 -6.02 16.60
CA SER A 245 -6.69 -6.41 16.48
C SER A 245 -6.29 -7.39 17.60
N ALA A 246 -6.58 -7.06 18.86
CA ALA A 246 -6.26 -7.89 20.02
C ALA A 246 -7.06 -9.21 20.07
N ALA A 247 -8.28 -9.26 19.50
CA ALA A 247 -9.07 -10.48 19.43
C ALA A 247 -8.62 -11.45 18.31
N ARG A 248 -7.81 -10.96 17.35
CA ARG A 248 -7.30 -11.75 16.22
C ARG A 248 -5.86 -12.24 16.44
N SER A 249 -5.13 -11.75 17.44
CA SER A 249 -3.84 -12.31 17.82
C SER A 249 -4.04 -13.64 18.57
N PRO A 250 -3.44 -14.76 18.11
CA PRO A 250 -3.66 -16.11 18.66
C PRO A 250 -3.11 -16.30 20.07
#